data_AF-A0A2G8IW27-F1
#
_entry.id   AF-A0A2G8IW27-F1
#
_cell.length_a   1.000
_cell.length_b   1.000
_cell.length_c   1.000
_cell.angle_alpha   90.00
_cell.angle_beta   90.00
_cell.angle_gamma   90.00
#
_symmetry.space_group_name_H-M   'P 1'
#
loop_
_entity.id
_entity.type
_entity.pdbx_description
1 polymer ?
#
loop_
_entity_poly.entity_id
_entity_poly.type
_entity_poly.pdbx_seq_one_letter_code
_entity_poly.pdbx_strand_id
1 'polypeptide(L)'
;MKRNPLIPFLLIAILGIGLTFFLSMKGLKDEEKIASGGEEQKQEETANATPEELYKQNCLSCHGENYEGGAGPALKGVGDKLEVADIKKKIQEGGNGMPGGLIPNEKLDEMSEWVSKIK
;
A
#
# COMPACT_ATOMS: atom_id res chain seq x y z
N MET A 1 -54.72 -15.46 -12.92
CA MET A 1 -53.26 -15.39 -12.78
C MET A 1 -52.60 -15.80 -14.09
N LYS A 2 -52.14 -14.83 -14.91
CA LYS A 2 -51.32 -15.09 -16.11
C LYS A 2 -49.95 -14.44 -15.89
N ARG A 3 -49.09 -15.06 -15.07
CA ARG A 3 -47.71 -14.59 -14.91
C ARG A 3 -46.93 -15.13 -16.09
N ASN A 4 -46.55 -14.26 -17.02
CA ASN A 4 -45.84 -14.67 -18.22
C ASN A 4 -44.47 -15.20 -17.79
N PRO A 5 -44.12 -16.47 -18.10
CA PRO A 5 -42.89 -17.08 -17.61
C PRO A 5 -41.63 -16.38 -18.11
N LEU A 6 -41.77 -15.49 -19.11
CA LEU A 6 -40.71 -14.67 -19.69
C LEU A 6 -40.38 -13.39 -18.89
N ILE A 7 -41.28 -12.92 -18.01
CA ILE A 7 -41.05 -11.71 -17.19
C ILE A 7 -39.81 -11.83 -16.30
N PRO A 8 -39.57 -12.94 -15.56
CA PRO A 8 -38.35 -13.06 -14.75
C PRO A 8 -37.07 -13.09 -15.60
N PHE A 9 -37.10 -13.72 -16.79
CA PHE A 9 -35.95 -13.74 -17.69
C PHE A 9 -35.62 -12.35 -18.25
N LEU A 10 -36.64 -11.54 -18.55
CA LEU A 10 -36.46 -10.18 -19.03
C LEU A 10 -35.90 -9.25 -17.94
N LEU A 11 -36.30 -9.43 -16.68
CA LEU A 11 -35.74 -8.69 -15.55
C LEU A 11 -34.26 -9.03 -15.29
N ILE A 12 -33.89 -10.31 -15.38
CA ILE A 12 -32.49 -10.75 -15.22
C ILE A 12 -31.62 -10.21 -16.37
N ALA A 13 -32.15 -10.21 -17.60
CA ALA A 13 -31.44 -9.67 -18.76
C ALA A 13 -31.18 -8.16 -18.61
N ILE A 14 -32.18 -7.38 -18.16
CA ILE A 14 -32.02 -5.94 -17.92
C ILE A 14 -31.04 -5.67 -16.78
N LEU A 15 -31.10 -6.44 -15.69
CA LEU A 15 -30.18 -6.30 -14.56
C LEU A 15 -28.72 -6.61 -14.97
N GLY A 16 -28.53 -7.67 -15.76
CA GLY A 16 -27.21 -8.08 -16.27
C GLY A 16 -26.61 -7.04 -17.22
N ILE A 17 -27.40 -6.57 -18.20
CA ILE A 17 -26.98 -5.52 -19.13
C ILE A 17 -26.68 -4.23 -18.36
N GLY A 18 -27.51 -3.85 -17.39
CA GLY A 18 -27.29 -2.70 -16.52
C GLY A 18 -25.99 -2.79 -15.71
N LEU A 19 -25.67 -3.96 -15.15
CA LEU A 19 -24.41 -4.19 -14.43
C LEU A 19 -23.19 -4.03 -15.34
N THR A 20 -23.24 -4.60 -16.56
CA THR A 20 -22.12 -4.48 -17.52
C THR A 20 -21.91 -3.04 -17.99
N PHE A 21 -23.00 -2.28 -18.16
CA PHE A 21 -22.93 -0.87 -18.56
C PHE A 21 -22.42 0.01 -17.41
N PHE A 22 -22.86 -0.27 -16.18
CA PHE A 22 -22.39 0.42 -14.98
C PHE A 22 -20.90 0.18 -14.72
N LEU A 23 -20.44 -1.07 -14.86
CA LEU A 23 -19.01 -1.41 -14.76
C LEU A 23 -18.18 -0.79 -15.89
N SER A 24 -18.72 -0.69 -17.11
CA SER A 24 -18.04 -0.01 -18.23
C SER A 24 -17.91 1.51 -18.00
N MET A 25 -18.95 2.17 -17.48
CA MET A 25 -18.89 3.59 -17.13
C MET A 25 -17.96 3.88 -15.95
N LYS A 26 -17.88 2.96 -14.97
CA LYS A 26 -16.93 3.06 -13.86
C LYS A 26 -15.48 2.87 -14.35
N GLY A 27 -15.26 1.89 -15.25
CA GLY A 27 -13.95 1.60 -15.84
C GLY A 27 -13.30 2.78 -16.59
N LEU A 28 -14.08 3.55 -17.37
CA LEU A 28 -13.57 4.73 -18.09
C LEU A 28 -13.23 5.92 -17.18
N LYS A 29 -13.81 5.97 -15.98
CA LYS A 29 -13.48 6.99 -14.96
C LYS A 29 -12.36 6.53 -14.02
N ASP A 30 -12.04 5.24 -14.05
CA ASP A 30 -10.93 4.60 -13.36
C ASP A 30 -9.69 4.46 -14.26
N GLU A 31 -9.75 4.79 -15.56
CA GLU A 31 -8.59 4.71 -16.48
C GLU A 31 -7.45 5.68 -16.11
N GLU A 32 -7.74 6.82 -15.47
CA GLU A 32 -6.70 7.71 -14.92
C GLU A 32 -6.03 7.11 -13.67
N LYS A 33 -6.75 6.28 -12.91
CA LYS A 33 -6.28 5.61 -11.68
C LYS A 33 -5.64 4.23 -11.90
N ILE A 34 -5.85 3.61 -13.06
CA ILE A 34 -5.26 2.32 -13.42
C ILE A 34 -4.01 2.52 -14.32
N ALA A 35 -3.91 3.63 -15.05
CA ALA A 35 -2.71 3.99 -15.81
C ALA A 35 -1.60 4.62 -14.94
N SER A 36 -1.92 5.30 -13.84
CA SER A 36 -0.97 5.63 -12.75
C SER A 36 -1.28 4.73 -11.57
N GLY A 37 -0.56 3.62 -11.46
CA GLY A 37 -0.95 2.50 -10.61
C GLY A 37 -1.23 2.87 -9.15
N GLY A 38 -2.51 3.04 -8.78
CA GLY A 38 -2.95 3.10 -7.38
C GLY A 38 -2.22 4.11 -6.49
N GLU A 39 -1.56 5.12 -7.06
CA GLU A 39 -0.72 6.05 -6.31
C GLU A 39 -1.59 7.00 -5.50
N GLU A 40 -2.66 7.58 -6.03
CA GLU A 40 -3.42 8.60 -5.31
C GLU A 40 -4.12 8.08 -4.04
N GLN A 41 -4.75 6.90 -4.08
CA GLN A 41 -5.38 6.34 -2.88
C GLN A 41 -4.35 5.80 -1.88
N LYS A 42 -3.27 5.18 -2.38
CA LYS A 42 -2.20 4.65 -1.51
C LYS A 42 -1.37 5.78 -0.89
N GLN A 43 -1.20 6.90 -1.59
CA GLN A 43 -0.44 8.06 -1.15
C GLN A 43 -1.21 8.91 -0.14
N GLU A 44 -2.53 9.04 -0.28
CA GLU A 44 -3.39 9.69 0.71
C GLU A 44 -3.49 8.86 2.01
N GLU A 45 -3.53 7.53 1.90
CA GLU A 45 -3.51 6.62 3.07
C GLU A 45 -2.13 6.58 3.75
N THR A 46 -1.03 6.57 2.99
CA THR A 46 0.33 6.59 3.55
C THR A 46 0.75 7.95 4.11
N ALA A 47 0.17 9.06 3.63
CA ALA A 47 0.42 10.39 4.18
C ALA A 47 -0.11 10.56 5.61
N ASN A 48 -1.20 9.87 5.97
CA ASN A 48 -1.74 9.87 7.34
C ASN A 48 -1.29 8.68 8.19
N ALA A 49 -0.67 7.66 7.59
CA ALA A 49 -0.20 6.48 8.31
C ALA A 49 0.88 6.82 9.34
N THR A 50 0.82 6.12 10.47
CA THR A 50 1.86 6.11 11.51
C THR A 50 3.09 5.33 11.04
N PRO A 51 4.28 5.56 11.64
CA PRO A 51 5.49 4.78 11.32
C PRO A 51 5.29 3.26 11.47
N GLU A 52 4.51 2.84 12.45
CA GLU A 52 4.19 1.43 12.72
C GLU A 52 3.33 0.80 11.61
N GLU A 53 2.35 1.54 11.10
CA GLU A 53 1.53 1.12 9.96
C GLU A 53 2.37 1.05 8.69
N LEU A 54 3.19 2.07 8.44
CA LEU A 54 4.12 2.09 7.31
C LEU A 54 5.12 0.92 7.38
N TYR A 55 5.58 0.56 8.58
CA TYR A 55 6.45 -0.59 8.79
C TYR A 55 5.74 -1.90 8.43
N LYS A 56 4.51 -2.10 8.93
CA LYS A 56 3.71 -3.29 8.61
C LYS A 56 3.43 -3.42 7.13
N GLN A 57 3.19 -2.31 6.45
CA GLN A 57 2.87 -2.29 5.02
C GLN A 57 4.10 -2.53 4.13
N ASN A 58 5.27 -1.96 4.46
CA ASN A 58 6.39 -1.88 3.54
C ASN A 58 7.68 -2.57 4.00
N CYS A 59 7.83 -2.86 5.30
CA CYS A 59 9.11 -3.28 5.88
C CYS A 59 9.05 -4.67 6.56
N LEU A 60 7.89 -5.02 7.13
CA LEU A 60 7.68 -6.22 7.94
C LEU A 60 8.03 -7.51 7.20
N SER A 61 7.73 -7.61 5.91
CA SER A 61 8.00 -8.80 5.11
C SER A 61 9.48 -9.18 5.06
N CYS A 62 10.37 -8.20 5.24
CA CYS A 62 11.81 -8.41 5.19
C CYS A 62 12.45 -8.35 6.59
N HIS A 63 11.98 -7.44 7.45
CA HIS A 63 12.60 -7.15 8.74
C HIS A 63 11.91 -7.82 9.94
N GLY A 64 10.81 -8.56 9.70
CA GLY A 64 10.11 -9.35 10.72
C GLY A 64 9.09 -8.53 11.52
N GLU A 65 8.13 -9.22 12.15
CA GLU A 65 7.10 -8.57 12.96
C GLU A 65 7.68 -7.92 14.23
N ASN A 66 8.73 -8.52 14.79
CA ASN A 66 9.42 -8.06 15.99
C ASN A 66 10.78 -7.43 15.67
N TYR A 67 11.04 -7.00 14.43
CA TYR A 67 12.32 -6.41 14.02
C TYR A 67 13.52 -7.38 14.10
N GLU A 68 13.25 -8.67 14.23
CA GLU A 68 14.24 -9.75 14.37
C GLU A 68 14.99 -10.04 13.06
N GLY A 69 14.53 -9.47 11.95
CA GLY A 69 15.05 -9.75 10.63
C GLY A 69 14.40 -10.97 9.98
N GLY A 70 14.94 -11.36 8.83
CA GLY A 70 14.44 -12.46 8.03
C GLY A 70 15.13 -12.44 6.68
N ALA A 71 14.43 -11.92 5.68
CA ALA A 71 15.05 -11.63 4.38
C ALA A 71 16.00 -10.41 4.45
N GLY A 72 15.68 -9.45 5.30
CA GLY A 72 16.54 -8.32 5.67
C GLY A 72 17.18 -8.52 7.06
N PRO A 73 18.18 -7.69 7.41
CA PRO A 73 18.83 -7.74 8.72
C PRO A 73 17.87 -7.33 9.84
N ALA A 74 18.18 -7.72 11.08
CA ALA A 74 17.46 -7.26 12.27
C ALA A 74 17.59 -5.73 12.44
N LEU A 75 16.49 -5.06 12.81
CA LEU A 75 16.46 -3.62 13.09
C LEU A 75 16.57 -3.30 14.58
N LYS A 76 16.56 -4.32 15.46
CA LYS A 76 16.83 -4.17 16.89
C LYS A 76 18.20 -3.55 17.15
N GLY A 77 18.22 -2.44 17.87
CA GLY A 77 19.44 -1.69 18.19
C GLY A 77 20.10 -1.04 16.97
N VAL A 78 19.35 -0.79 15.88
CA VAL A 78 19.92 -0.13 14.69
C VAL A 78 20.38 1.29 14.99
N GLY A 79 19.69 2.01 15.88
CA GLY A 79 20.09 3.35 16.32
C GLY A 79 21.39 3.40 17.13
N ASP A 80 21.86 2.26 17.67
CA ASP A 80 23.18 2.19 18.32
C ASP A 80 24.32 2.06 17.29
N LYS A 81 24.00 1.71 16.04
CA LYS A 81 24.96 1.43 14.96
C LYS A 81 24.96 2.50 13.88
N LEU A 82 23.82 3.12 13.63
CA LEU A 82 23.61 4.08 12.56
C LEU A 82 22.94 5.33 13.11
N GLU A 83 23.39 6.49 12.61
CA GLU A 83 22.73 7.76 12.87
C GLU A 83 21.39 7.84 12.14
N VAL A 84 20.46 8.65 12.65
CA VAL A 84 19.13 8.85 12.04
C VAL A 84 19.24 9.27 10.57
N ALA A 85 20.23 10.11 10.23
CA ALA A 85 20.47 10.55 8.86
C ALA A 85 20.87 9.40 7.92
N ASP A 86 21.66 8.44 8.41
CA ASP A 86 22.06 7.27 7.63
C ASP A 86 20.90 6.30 7.45
N ILE A 87 20.07 6.13 8.49
CA ILE A 87 18.84 5.34 8.42
C ILE A 87 17.89 5.95 7.39
N LYS A 88 17.68 7.27 7.43
CA LYS A 88 16.85 8.01 6.47
C LYS A 88 17.33 7.76 5.04
N LYS A 89 18.63 7.96 4.79
CA LYS A 89 19.24 7.73 3.48
C LYS A 89 19.06 6.28 3.03
N LYS A 90 19.20 5.32 3.94
CA LYS A 90 19.02 3.90 3.63
C LYS A 90 17.59 3.55 3.26
N ILE A 91 16.59 4.14 3.91
CA ILE A 91 15.17 3.95 3.57
C ILE A 91 14.85 4.59 2.23
N GLN A 92 15.43 5.76 1.95
CA GLN A 92 15.21 6.51 0.71
C GLN A 92 15.85 5.83 -0.50
N GLU A 93 17.14 5.51 -0.42
CA GLU A 93 17.94 5.00 -1.53
C GLU A 93 17.95 3.46 -1.60
N GLY A 94 17.71 2.78 -0.48
CA GLY A 94 17.80 1.32 -0.36
C GLY A 94 19.24 0.80 -0.36
N GLY A 95 19.45 -0.36 -0.97
CA GLY A 95 20.75 -1.00 -1.22
C GLY A 95 20.97 -2.31 -0.46
N ASN A 96 21.90 -3.14 -0.95
CA ASN A 96 22.14 -4.51 -0.47
C ASN A 96 20.87 -5.39 -0.51
N GLY A 97 20.05 -5.24 -1.55
CA GLY A 97 18.79 -5.98 -1.72
C GLY A 97 17.57 -5.32 -1.07
N MET A 98 17.73 -4.25 -0.29
CA MET A 98 16.62 -3.42 0.17
C MET A 98 16.19 -2.44 -0.94
N PRO A 99 14.94 -2.44 -1.40
CA PRO A 99 14.45 -1.43 -2.33
C PRO A 99 14.36 -0.05 -1.65
N GLY A 100 14.67 1.00 -2.39
CA GLY A 100 14.47 2.40 -1.96
C GLY A 100 13.07 2.91 -2.31
N GLY A 101 12.72 4.09 -1.79
CA GLY A 101 11.46 4.78 -2.12
C GLY A 101 10.20 4.07 -1.62
N LEU A 102 10.31 3.27 -0.55
CA LEU A 102 9.19 2.50 -0.01
C LEU A 102 8.12 3.34 0.68
N ILE A 103 8.47 4.56 1.11
CA ILE A 103 7.56 5.51 1.76
C ILE A 103 7.74 6.91 1.17
N PRO A 104 6.72 7.79 1.26
CA PRO A 104 6.83 9.18 0.83
C PRO A 104 7.98 9.93 1.54
N ASN A 105 8.62 10.86 0.83
CA ASN A 105 9.75 11.63 1.37
C ASN A 105 9.41 12.38 2.66
N GLU A 106 8.15 12.83 2.79
CA GLU A 106 7.64 13.56 3.96
C GLU A 106 7.64 12.70 5.24
N LYS A 107 7.53 11.37 5.08
CA LYS A 107 7.52 10.39 6.18
C LYS A 107 8.89 9.84 6.53
N LEU A 108 9.91 10.14 5.71
CA LEU A 108 11.26 9.60 5.91
C LEU A 108 11.87 10.04 7.24
N ASP A 109 11.70 11.29 7.64
CA ASP A 109 12.24 11.81 8.91
C ASP A 109 11.61 11.09 10.11
N GLU A 110 10.28 11.10 10.17
CA GLU A 110 9.49 10.44 11.22
C GLU A 110 9.81 8.93 11.31
N MET A 111 9.86 8.26 10.16
CA MET A 111 10.18 6.83 10.10
C MET A 111 11.61 6.56 10.55
N SER A 112 12.60 7.35 10.12
CA SER A 112 13.99 7.15 10.49
C SER A 112 14.24 7.30 12.00
N GLU A 113 13.57 8.27 12.62
CA GLU A 113 13.65 8.50 14.07
C GLU A 113 12.92 7.40 14.86
N TRP A 114 11.81 6.88 14.34
CA TRP A 114 11.14 5.74 14.94
C TRP A 114 11.99 4.47 14.85
N VAL A 115 12.56 4.18 13.67
CA VAL A 115 13.44 3.02 13.45
C VAL A 115 14.68 3.07 14.36
N SER A 116 15.28 4.25 14.57
CA SER A 116 16.45 4.39 15.45
C SER A 116 16.14 4.08 16.92
N LYS A 117 14.87 4.14 17.35
CA LYS A 117 14.45 3.86 18.73
C LYS A 117 14.11 2.38 18.97
N ILE A 118 14.13 1.54 17.92
CA ILE A 118 13.86 0.10 18.02
C ILE A 118 14.99 -0.59 18.79
N LYS A 119 14.63 -1.36 19.82
CA LYS A 119 15.55 -2.10 20.71
C LYS A 119 15.43 -3.61 20.56
#